data_AF-A0A7K9CK61-F1
#
_entry.id   AF-A0A7K9CK61-F1
#
_cell.length_a   1.000
_cell.length_b   1.000
_cell.length_c   1.000
_cell.angle_alpha   90.00
_cell.angle_beta   90.00
_cell.angle_gamma   90.00
#
_symmetry.space_group_name_H-M   'P 1'
#
loop_
_entity.id
_entity.type
_entity.pdbx_description
1 polymer ?
#
loop_
_entity_poly.entity_id
_entity_poly.type
_entity_poly.pdbx_seq_one_letter_code
_entity_poly.pdbx_strand_id
1 'polypeptide(L)'
;GNDHLVMLTLEGDLFTCGCGEQGQLGRVPEVFANRGGRKGLQRLLQPQRVPVRGRAGRGRTRFQDAFCGAYFTFALSRQGQGTEPCFSPQNLTCFKNSTKSWVGFSGGQHHTVCVDSEGKAYSLGRAEYGRLGLGTGAEERSSPTAILELPSIASVACGASVGYAVSTDGRAFAWGMGTNYQLGTGEEEDIWSPVEMTGKQLENRAVLAVSSGGQHTVLLVRDRQQS
;
A
#
# COMPACT_ATOMS: atom_id res chain seq x y z
N GLY A 1 -0.14 3.41 -9.35
CA GLY A 1 -1.08 2.32 -9.05
C GLY A 1 -1.27 1.49 -10.30
N ASN A 2 -2.39 0.80 -10.46
CA ASN A 2 -2.63 0.02 -11.68
C ASN A 2 -2.77 0.95 -12.89
N ASP A 3 -3.67 1.93 -12.80
CA ASP A 3 -4.01 2.82 -13.93
C ASP A 3 -3.94 4.32 -13.56
N HIS A 4 -3.27 4.68 -12.46
CA HIS A 4 -3.10 6.06 -12.03
C HIS A 4 -1.68 6.34 -11.53
N LEU A 5 -1.26 7.60 -11.68
CA LEU A 5 0.02 8.13 -11.21
C LEU A 5 -0.23 9.23 -10.17
N VAL A 6 0.59 9.22 -9.12
CA VAL A 6 0.64 10.26 -8.11
C VAL A 6 2.04 10.85 -8.06
N MET A 7 2.12 12.18 -7.97
CA MET A 7 3.37 12.93 -7.91
C MET A 7 3.29 13.91 -6.74
N LEU A 8 4.33 13.93 -5.91
CA LEU A 8 4.46 14.86 -4.80
C LEU A 8 5.58 15.86 -5.12
N THR A 9 5.29 17.16 -5.06
CA THR A 9 6.33 18.19 -5.26
C THR A 9 7.13 18.44 -3.98
N LEU A 10 8.28 19.09 -4.10
CA LEU A 10 9.11 19.48 -2.94
C LEU A 10 8.37 20.45 -1.99
N GLU A 11 7.41 21.20 -2.52
CA GLU A 11 6.54 22.09 -1.76
C GLU A 11 5.39 21.34 -1.06
N GLY A 12 5.25 20.03 -1.29
CA GLY A 12 4.19 19.20 -0.71
C GLY A 12 2.85 19.32 -1.44
N ASP A 13 2.84 19.78 -2.70
CA ASP A 13 1.65 19.74 -3.54
C ASP A 13 1.49 18.34 -4.15
N LEU A 14 0.29 17.77 -4.06
CA LEU A 14 -0.04 16.46 -4.59
C LEU A 14 -0.69 16.58 -5.97
N PHE A 15 -0.16 15.90 -6.98
CA PHE A 15 -0.70 15.83 -8.33
C PHE A 15 -1.10 14.41 -8.68
N THR A 16 -2.18 14.27 -9.43
CA THR A 16 -2.68 12.95 -9.88
C THR A 16 -3.07 12.99 -11.36
N CYS A 17 -2.89 11.89 -12.07
CA CYS A 17 -3.41 11.67 -13.42
C CYS A 17 -3.64 10.17 -13.71
N GLY A 18 -4.41 9.89 -14.76
CA GLY A 18 -4.75 8.53 -15.18
C GLY A 18 -6.25 8.22 -15.00
N CYS A 19 -6.58 6.95 -14.77
CA CYS A 19 -7.94 6.52 -14.48
C CYS A 19 -8.44 7.11 -13.15
N GLY A 20 -9.73 7.49 -13.11
CA GLY A 20 -10.38 8.07 -11.93
C GLY A 20 -11.70 7.41 -11.55
N GLU A 21 -12.05 6.27 -12.16
CA GLU A 21 -13.34 5.58 -12.01
C GLU A 21 -13.65 5.15 -10.56
N GLN A 22 -12.63 4.92 -9.75
CA GLN A 22 -12.74 4.54 -8.33
C GLN A 22 -12.45 5.71 -7.38
N GLY A 23 -12.32 6.93 -7.90
CA GLY A 23 -11.96 8.11 -7.13
C GLY A 23 -10.47 8.23 -6.80
N GLN A 24 -9.61 7.35 -7.32
CA GLN A 24 -8.17 7.28 -7.03
C GLN A 24 -7.39 8.57 -7.35
N LEU A 25 -7.95 9.47 -8.16
CA LEU A 25 -7.35 10.79 -8.42
C LEU A 25 -7.63 11.81 -7.31
N GLY A 26 -8.67 11.63 -6.48
CA GLY A 26 -9.04 12.50 -5.37
C GLY A 26 -9.43 13.94 -5.74
N ARG A 27 -9.57 14.25 -7.05
CA ARG A 27 -9.79 15.63 -7.56
C ARG A 27 -10.88 15.73 -8.62
N VAL A 28 -11.51 14.61 -8.94
CA VAL A 28 -12.54 14.49 -9.98
C VAL A 28 -13.77 13.86 -9.34
N PRO A 29 -14.90 14.58 -9.25
CA PRO A 29 -16.14 14.03 -8.72
C PRO A 29 -16.62 12.80 -9.52
N GLU A 30 -17.31 11.88 -8.85
CA GLU A 30 -17.82 10.61 -9.42
C GLU A 30 -18.56 10.79 -10.75
N VAL A 31 -19.42 11.81 -10.84
CA VAL A 31 -20.21 12.10 -12.05
C VAL A 31 -19.36 12.34 -13.30
N PHE A 32 -18.10 12.75 -13.13
CA PHE A 32 -17.13 12.96 -14.21
C PHE A 32 -16.19 11.75 -14.40
N ALA A 33 -16.16 10.83 -13.45
CA ALA A 33 -15.40 9.59 -13.53
C ALA A 33 -16.16 8.49 -14.27
N ASN A 34 -17.48 8.35 -14.04
CA ASN A 34 -18.27 7.19 -14.50
C ASN A 34 -18.98 7.37 -15.86
N ARG A 35 -19.00 8.57 -16.46
CA ARG A 35 -19.70 8.81 -17.75
C ARG A 35 -18.90 8.37 -18.99
N GLY A 36 -18.27 7.20 -18.93
CA GLY A 36 -17.50 6.62 -20.03
C GLY A 36 -16.38 7.54 -20.50
N GLY A 37 -15.31 7.62 -19.70
CA GLY A 37 -13.95 8.18 -19.86
C GLY A 37 -13.49 9.07 -21.03
N ARG A 38 -14.33 9.57 -21.95
CA ARG A 38 -13.89 10.23 -23.20
C ARG A 38 -14.32 11.70 -23.32
N LYS A 39 -15.34 12.15 -22.58
CA LYS A 39 -15.62 13.60 -22.43
C LYS A 39 -14.82 14.14 -21.25
N GLY A 40 -13.77 14.93 -21.54
CA GLY A 40 -12.89 15.48 -20.51
C GLY A 40 -11.67 14.62 -20.18
N LEU A 41 -11.27 13.69 -21.06
CA LEU A 41 -10.08 12.85 -20.90
C LEU A 41 -8.81 13.68 -20.59
N GLN A 42 -8.69 14.88 -21.16
CA GLN A 42 -7.60 15.82 -20.82
C GLN A 42 -7.55 16.15 -19.32
N ARG A 43 -8.69 16.26 -18.64
CA ARG A 43 -8.75 16.50 -17.18
C ARG A 43 -8.25 15.30 -16.37
N LEU A 44 -8.35 14.09 -16.92
CA LEU A 44 -7.88 12.86 -16.28
C LEU A 44 -6.40 12.63 -16.54
N LEU A 45 -5.97 12.76 -17.81
CA LEU A 45 -4.62 12.43 -18.26
C LEU A 45 -3.60 13.53 -17.98
N GLN A 46 -4.02 14.79 -17.92
CA GLN A 46 -3.10 15.86 -17.53
C GLN A 46 -2.89 15.82 -16.01
N PRO A 47 -1.62 15.82 -15.53
CA PRO A 47 -1.32 16.02 -14.13
C PRO A 47 -1.99 17.29 -13.62
N GLN A 48 -2.87 17.15 -12.63
CA GLN A 48 -3.46 18.30 -11.93
C GLN A 48 -3.37 18.10 -10.44
N ARG A 49 -3.28 19.23 -9.73
CA ARG A 49 -3.18 19.23 -8.28
C ARG A 49 -4.48 18.75 -7.63
N VAL A 50 -4.33 17.97 -6.56
CA VAL A 50 -5.42 17.55 -5.69
C VAL A 50 -5.79 18.68 -4.73
N PRO A 51 -7.02 19.23 -4.79
CA PRO A 51 -7.40 20.37 -3.96
C PRO A 51 -7.78 19.92 -2.55
N VAL A 52 -6.86 20.04 -1.60
CA VAL A 52 -7.15 19.83 -0.16
C VAL A 52 -7.13 21.16 0.57
N ARG A 53 -8.30 21.60 1.03
CA ARG A 53 -8.43 22.77 1.90
C ARG A 53 -7.87 22.41 3.28
N GLY A 54 -7.00 23.26 3.82
CA GLY A 54 -6.62 23.16 5.23
C GLY A 54 -7.79 23.54 6.13
N ARG A 55 -7.64 23.29 7.44
CA ARG A 55 -8.61 23.79 8.45
C ARG A 55 -8.71 25.32 8.35
N ALA A 56 -9.88 25.85 8.69
CA ALA A 56 -10.18 27.28 8.67
C ALA A 56 -9.00 28.12 9.19
N GLY A 57 -8.49 29.04 8.36
CA GLY A 57 -7.38 29.94 8.68
C GLY A 57 -5.95 29.40 8.49
N ARG A 58 -5.74 28.10 8.21
CA ARG A 58 -4.38 27.50 8.11
C ARG A 58 -3.83 27.29 6.69
N GLY A 59 -4.41 27.94 5.69
CA GLY A 59 -3.94 27.82 4.30
C GLY A 59 -4.14 26.41 3.73
N ARG A 60 -3.28 26.00 2.79
CA ARG A 60 -3.38 24.72 2.07
C ARG A 60 -2.74 23.59 2.87
N THR A 61 -3.26 22.37 2.71
CA THR A 61 -2.60 21.17 3.24
C THR A 61 -1.36 20.86 2.42
N ARG A 62 -0.24 20.58 3.09
CA ARG A 62 1.00 20.08 2.48
C ARG A 62 1.22 18.63 2.86
N PHE A 63 1.57 17.81 1.88
CA PHE A 63 1.86 16.40 2.07
C PHE A 63 3.37 16.18 2.21
N GLN A 64 3.73 15.19 3.02
CA GLN A 64 5.09 14.75 3.26
C GLN A 64 5.42 13.52 2.40
N ASP A 65 4.43 12.66 2.15
CA ASP A 65 4.59 11.46 1.35
C ASP A 65 3.27 11.08 0.66
N ALA A 66 3.37 10.26 -0.39
CA ALA A 66 2.23 9.72 -1.12
C ALA A 66 2.51 8.31 -1.65
N PHE A 67 1.56 7.41 -1.46
CA PHE A 67 1.64 6.02 -1.86
C PHE A 67 0.50 5.68 -2.82
N CYS A 68 0.87 5.03 -3.92
CA CYS A 68 -0.11 4.50 -4.87
C CYS A 68 -0.44 3.05 -4.52
N GLY A 69 -1.69 2.78 -4.14
CA GLY A 69 -2.23 1.42 -4.18
C GLY A 69 -2.69 1.03 -5.58
N ALA A 70 -3.28 -0.16 -5.71
CA ALA A 70 -3.85 -0.62 -6.98
C ALA A 70 -4.91 0.37 -7.52
N TYR A 71 -5.90 0.71 -6.68
CA TYR A 71 -7.05 1.55 -7.03
C TYR A 71 -7.31 2.71 -6.05
N PHE A 72 -6.33 3.07 -5.24
CA PHE A 72 -6.45 4.16 -4.27
C PHE A 72 -5.10 4.88 -4.07
N THR A 73 -5.17 6.09 -3.54
CA THR A 73 -4.00 6.90 -3.16
C THR A 73 -4.02 7.12 -1.65
N PHE A 74 -2.92 6.80 -0.97
CA PHE A 74 -2.64 7.28 0.37
C PHE A 74 -1.75 8.51 0.28
N ALA A 75 -2.05 9.54 1.07
CA ALA A 75 -1.20 10.73 1.16
C ALA A 75 -1.03 11.13 2.62
N LEU A 76 0.22 11.17 3.07
CA LEU A 76 0.56 11.55 4.43
C LEU A 76 0.70 13.05 4.50
N SER A 77 -0.27 13.70 5.14
CA SER A 77 -0.08 15.02 5.72
C SER A 77 0.25 14.86 7.21
N ARG A 78 0.55 15.94 7.95
CA ARG A 78 0.69 15.88 9.43
C ARG A 78 -0.54 15.27 10.16
N GLN A 79 -1.62 14.96 9.44
CA GLN A 79 -2.79 14.18 9.87
C GLN A 79 -3.20 13.24 8.70
N GLY A 80 -3.00 11.91 8.84
CA GLY A 80 -3.12 10.89 7.75
C GLY A 80 -4.47 10.76 7.02
N GLN A 81 -4.50 10.09 5.85
CA GLN A 81 -5.67 10.05 4.91
C GLN A 81 -5.83 8.74 4.08
N GLY A 82 -7.10 8.40 3.70
CA GLY A 82 -7.65 7.31 2.82
C GLY A 82 -8.08 5.88 3.31
N THR A 83 -9.35 5.43 3.20
CA THR A 83 -9.79 4.00 2.98
C THR A 83 -11.30 3.86 2.71
N GLU A 84 -11.79 4.51 1.65
CA GLU A 84 -13.00 4.14 0.88
C GLU A 84 -12.83 4.79 -0.51
N PRO A 85 -13.54 4.34 -1.58
CA PRO A 85 -13.59 5.05 -2.85
C PRO A 85 -14.06 6.47 -2.58
N CYS A 86 -13.13 7.41 -2.58
CA CYS A 86 -13.44 8.79 -2.30
C CYS A 86 -12.91 9.66 -3.42
N PHE A 87 -13.85 10.25 -4.13
CA PHE A 87 -13.60 11.21 -5.21
C PHE A 87 -13.07 12.56 -4.69
N SER A 88 -12.94 12.69 -3.37
CA SER A 88 -12.28 13.79 -2.66
C SER A 88 -11.42 13.24 -1.50
N PRO A 89 -10.36 13.94 -1.06
CA PRO A 89 -9.47 13.39 -0.04
C PRO A 89 -10.14 13.38 1.34
N GLN A 90 -10.07 12.24 2.03
CA GLN A 90 -10.69 12.03 3.35
C GLN A 90 -9.64 11.82 4.44
N ASN A 91 -9.89 12.41 5.61
CA ASN A 91 -9.06 12.22 6.78
C ASN A 91 -9.48 10.96 7.54
N LEU A 92 -8.58 9.99 7.67
CA LEU A 92 -8.92 8.70 8.31
C LEU A 92 -8.76 8.77 9.80
N THR A 93 -9.88 8.65 10.48
CA THR A 93 -9.88 8.49 11.92
C THR A 93 -9.36 7.12 12.35
N CYS A 94 -9.51 6.06 11.54
CA CYS A 94 -8.98 4.73 11.88
C CYS A 94 -7.45 4.65 11.93
N PHE A 95 -6.74 5.57 11.26
CA PHE A 95 -5.27 5.70 11.34
C PHE A 95 -4.82 6.77 12.35
N LYS A 96 -5.74 7.53 12.95
CA LYS A 96 -5.38 8.49 14.01
C LYS A 96 -5.07 7.76 15.28
N ASN A 97 -3.80 7.78 15.68
CA ASN A 97 -3.37 7.30 16.97
C ASN A 97 -2.27 8.24 17.48
N SER A 98 -2.36 8.68 18.74
CA SER A 98 -1.38 9.59 19.34
C SER A 98 0.01 8.96 19.51
N THR A 99 0.09 7.62 19.51
CA THR A 99 1.35 6.90 19.72
C THR A 99 1.93 6.29 18.44
N LYS A 100 1.22 6.34 17.30
CA LYS A 100 1.69 5.72 16.05
C LYS A 100 1.99 6.77 15.00
N SER A 101 3.20 6.70 14.45
CA SER A 101 3.57 7.43 13.25
C SER A 101 3.68 6.45 12.09
N TRP A 102 2.78 6.58 11.12
CA TRP A 102 2.80 5.73 9.92
C TRP A 102 3.89 6.18 8.96
N VAL A 103 4.70 5.24 8.47
CA VAL A 103 5.88 5.56 7.62
C VAL A 103 5.87 4.82 6.28
N GLY A 104 5.00 3.82 6.10
CA GLY A 104 4.89 3.11 4.82
C GLY A 104 3.51 2.52 4.61
N PHE A 105 3.04 2.58 3.37
CA PHE A 105 1.77 2.02 2.92
C PHE A 105 1.97 1.30 1.59
N SER A 106 1.29 0.17 1.44
CA SER A 106 1.17 -0.55 0.19
C SER A 106 -0.24 -1.11 0.05
N GLY A 107 -0.72 -1.24 -1.19
CA GLY A 107 -2.09 -1.58 -1.47
C GLY A 107 -2.26 -2.52 -2.64
N GLY A 108 -2.83 -3.70 -2.40
CA GLY A 108 -3.31 -4.59 -3.46
C GLY A 108 -4.69 -4.19 -3.96
N GLN A 109 -5.40 -5.11 -4.63
CA GLN A 109 -6.73 -4.82 -5.18
C GLN A 109 -7.77 -4.53 -4.09
N HIS A 110 -7.77 -5.32 -3.03
CA HIS A 110 -8.78 -5.30 -1.95
C HIS A 110 -8.19 -5.37 -0.55
N HIS A 111 -6.89 -5.11 -0.40
CA HIS A 111 -6.23 -5.10 0.91
C HIS A 111 -5.12 -4.03 0.94
N THR A 112 -4.81 -3.56 2.14
CA THR A 112 -3.72 -2.63 2.43
C THR A 112 -2.83 -3.22 3.49
N VAL A 113 -1.53 -3.05 3.32
CA VAL A 113 -0.51 -3.33 4.33
C VAL A 113 0.22 -2.02 4.63
N CYS A 114 0.46 -1.73 5.90
CA CYS A 114 1.16 -0.52 6.32
C CYS A 114 2.10 -0.81 7.49
N VAL A 115 3.06 0.07 7.71
CA VAL A 115 4.06 -0.05 8.77
C VAL A 115 4.22 1.29 9.49
N ASP A 116 4.40 1.22 10.81
CA ASP A 116 4.68 2.38 11.65
C ASP A 116 6.19 2.59 11.88
N SER A 117 6.55 3.71 12.51
CA SER A 117 7.93 4.10 12.80
C SER A 117 8.64 3.20 13.80
N GLU A 118 7.90 2.34 14.51
CA GLU A 118 8.46 1.34 15.44
C GLU A 118 8.72 -0.01 14.73
N GLY A 119 8.43 -0.08 13.43
CA GLY A 119 8.61 -1.28 12.61
C GLY A 119 7.50 -2.31 12.82
N LYS A 120 6.32 -1.91 13.30
CA LYS A 120 5.18 -2.81 13.42
C LYS A 120 4.31 -2.74 12.16
N ALA A 121 4.04 -3.90 11.57
CA ALA A 121 3.21 -4.03 10.38
C ALA A 121 1.74 -4.29 10.72
N TYR A 122 0.86 -3.76 9.88
CA TYR A 122 -0.59 -3.82 10.03
C TYR A 122 -1.25 -4.09 8.68
N SER A 123 -2.40 -4.75 8.70
CA SER A 123 -3.23 -4.99 7.52
C SER A 123 -4.70 -4.61 7.74
N LEU A 124 -5.37 -4.28 6.65
CA LEU A 124 -6.81 -4.03 6.59
C LEU A 124 -7.37 -4.31 5.18
N GLY A 125 -8.68 -4.54 5.08
CA GLY A 125 -9.40 -4.87 3.85
C GLY A 125 -10.02 -6.27 3.88
N ARG A 126 -10.17 -6.86 2.69
CA ARG A 126 -10.74 -8.21 2.46
C ARG A 126 -9.81 -9.28 3.01
N ALA A 127 -10.38 -10.28 3.69
CA ALA A 127 -9.61 -11.33 4.36
C ALA A 127 -9.37 -12.62 3.55
N GLU A 128 -10.17 -12.85 2.52
CA GLU A 128 -10.11 -14.07 1.70
C GLU A 128 -8.71 -14.34 1.12
N TYR A 129 -8.39 -15.63 0.96
CA TYR A 129 -7.09 -16.15 0.54
C TYR A 129 -5.94 -15.77 1.48
N GLY A 130 -6.21 -15.45 2.75
CA GLY A 130 -5.16 -15.12 3.72
C GLY A 130 -4.46 -13.77 3.51
N ARG A 131 -4.94 -12.90 2.60
CA ARG A 131 -4.23 -11.67 2.17
C ARG A 131 -3.97 -10.63 3.26
N LEU A 132 -4.58 -10.78 4.43
CA LEU A 132 -4.31 -9.94 5.60
C LEU A 132 -3.16 -10.45 6.48
N GLY A 133 -2.78 -11.73 6.39
CA GLY A 133 -1.71 -12.29 7.21
C GLY A 133 -2.06 -12.33 8.71
N LEU A 134 -3.34 -12.47 9.05
CA LEU A 134 -3.84 -12.44 10.44
C LEU A 134 -4.17 -13.83 11.00
N GLY A 135 -3.76 -14.88 10.30
CA GLY A 135 -4.04 -16.27 10.63
C GLY A 135 -5.31 -16.82 9.99
N THR A 136 -5.47 -18.14 10.08
CA THR A 136 -6.62 -18.88 9.54
C THR A 136 -7.92 -18.39 10.19
N GLY A 137 -8.96 -18.20 9.37
CA GLY A 137 -10.26 -17.72 9.85
C GLY A 137 -10.32 -16.21 10.11
N ALA A 138 -9.32 -15.45 9.66
CA ALA A 138 -9.38 -14.00 9.70
C ALA A 138 -10.61 -13.46 8.97
N GLU A 139 -11.31 -12.53 9.61
CA GLU A 139 -12.42 -11.77 9.04
C GLU A 139 -11.92 -10.45 8.44
N GLU A 140 -12.78 -9.81 7.63
CA GLU A 140 -12.48 -8.50 7.06
C GLU A 140 -12.20 -7.46 8.15
N ARG A 141 -11.25 -6.55 7.87
CA ARG A 141 -10.83 -5.50 8.81
C ARG A 141 -11.00 -4.14 8.17
N SER A 142 -11.78 -3.27 8.79
CA SER A 142 -11.95 -1.87 8.36
C SER A 142 -10.97 -0.90 9.03
N SER A 143 -10.10 -1.41 9.92
CA SER A 143 -9.09 -0.63 10.64
C SER A 143 -7.76 -1.39 10.68
N PRO A 144 -6.62 -0.67 10.77
CA PRO A 144 -5.29 -1.30 10.80
C PRO A 144 -5.19 -2.30 11.95
N THR A 145 -5.03 -3.58 11.61
CA THR A 145 -4.90 -4.67 12.56
C THR A 145 -3.48 -5.20 12.53
N ALA A 146 -2.86 -5.33 13.69
CA ALA A 146 -1.45 -5.72 13.79
C ALA A 146 -1.22 -7.16 13.32
N ILE A 147 -0.17 -7.36 12.53
CA ILE A 147 0.31 -8.68 12.14
C ILE A 147 1.36 -9.11 13.18
N LEU A 148 0.95 -9.94 14.15
CA LEU A 148 1.75 -10.22 15.35
C LEU A 148 2.95 -11.15 15.12
N GLU A 149 2.92 -11.95 14.06
CA GLU A 149 3.95 -12.95 13.75
C GLU A 149 5.18 -12.35 13.05
N LEU A 150 5.14 -11.08 12.65
CA LEU A 150 6.25 -10.40 11.98
C LEU A 150 7.28 -9.85 12.99
N PRO A 151 8.59 -9.90 12.66
CA PRO A 151 9.62 -9.18 13.41
C PRO A 151 9.53 -7.67 13.15
N SER A 152 10.54 -6.91 13.58
CA SER A 152 10.63 -5.49 13.22
C SER A 152 10.78 -5.31 11.70
N ILE A 153 9.85 -4.57 11.10
CA ILE A 153 9.70 -4.39 9.66
C ILE A 153 10.27 -3.05 9.21
N ALA A 154 11.09 -3.10 8.16
CA ALA A 154 11.64 -1.93 7.50
C ALA A 154 10.72 -1.41 6.39
N SER A 155 10.07 -2.32 5.64
CA SER A 155 9.19 -1.95 4.52
C SER A 155 8.13 -3.02 4.25
N VAL A 156 7.05 -2.62 3.59
CA VAL A 156 5.93 -3.50 3.22
C VAL A 156 5.59 -3.32 1.73
N ALA A 157 5.09 -4.38 1.11
CA ALA A 157 4.57 -4.34 -0.26
C ALA A 157 3.33 -5.23 -0.41
N CYS A 158 2.60 -5.02 -1.50
CA CYS A 158 1.44 -5.81 -1.88
C CYS A 158 1.56 -6.18 -3.35
N GLY A 159 1.14 -7.40 -3.70
CA GLY A 159 0.71 -7.74 -5.06
C GLY A 159 -0.81 -7.61 -5.18
N ALA A 160 -1.39 -8.26 -6.19
CA ALA A 160 -2.85 -8.22 -6.38
C ALA A 160 -3.63 -8.76 -5.16
N SER A 161 -3.26 -9.95 -4.69
CA SER A 161 -3.92 -10.69 -3.59
C SER A 161 -2.92 -11.27 -2.59
N VAL A 162 -1.72 -10.69 -2.51
CA VAL A 162 -0.61 -11.13 -1.65
C VAL A 162 0.01 -9.93 -0.94
N GLY A 163 0.52 -10.14 0.27
CA GLY A 163 1.25 -9.17 1.06
C GLY A 163 2.68 -9.62 1.33
N TYR A 164 3.58 -8.64 1.48
CA TYR A 164 4.99 -8.85 1.78
C TYR A 164 5.49 -7.89 2.85
N ALA A 165 6.46 -8.33 3.62
CA ALA A 165 7.22 -7.49 4.55
C ALA A 165 8.71 -7.79 4.44
N VAL A 166 9.55 -6.76 4.49
CA VAL A 166 11.00 -6.88 4.61
C VAL A 166 11.39 -6.42 6.01
N SER A 167 12.01 -7.30 6.78
CA SER A 167 12.46 -7.01 8.14
C SER A 167 13.71 -6.14 8.15
N THR A 168 13.96 -5.46 9.27
CA THR A 168 15.16 -4.63 9.48
C THR A 168 16.46 -5.42 9.43
N ASP A 169 16.41 -6.73 9.69
CA ASP A 169 17.54 -7.66 9.56
C ASP A 169 17.71 -8.23 8.13
N GLY A 170 16.86 -7.84 7.17
CA GLY A 170 16.99 -8.19 5.75
C GLY A 170 16.38 -9.53 5.35
N ARG A 171 15.40 -10.05 6.09
CA ARG A 171 14.57 -11.20 5.69
C ARG A 171 13.30 -10.72 5.00
N ALA A 172 12.71 -11.56 4.16
CA ALA A 172 11.43 -11.28 3.51
C ALA A 172 10.38 -12.27 3.98
N PHE A 173 9.16 -11.78 4.15
CA PHE A 173 7.99 -12.56 4.54
C PHE A 173 6.89 -12.36 3.50
N ALA A 174 6.12 -13.41 3.23
CA ALA A 174 5.00 -13.41 2.30
C ALA A 174 3.75 -14.03 2.93
N TRP A 175 2.58 -13.60 2.47
CA TRP A 175 1.29 -14.22 2.80
C TRP A 175 0.25 -13.88 1.72
N GLY A 176 -0.87 -14.58 1.72
CA GLY A 176 -1.97 -14.37 0.79
C GLY A 176 -2.17 -15.53 -0.19
N MET A 177 -2.68 -15.21 -1.37
CA MET A 177 -3.08 -16.17 -2.39
C MET A 177 -1.87 -16.92 -3.00
N GLY A 178 -1.89 -18.25 -2.96
CA GLY A 178 -0.76 -19.09 -3.40
C GLY A 178 -0.74 -19.45 -4.89
N THR A 179 -1.87 -19.33 -5.60
CA THR A 179 -2.09 -19.87 -6.96
C THR A 179 -1.06 -19.48 -8.03
N ASN A 180 -0.38 -18.34 -7.88
CA ASN A 180 0.64 -17.87 -8.83
C ASN A 180 2.09 -18.13 -8.37
N TYR A 181 2.29 -18.92 -7.31
CA TYR A 181 3.60 -19.16 -6.67
C TYR A 181 4.32 -17.88 -6.18
N GLN A 182 3.59 -16.77 -6.05
CA GLN A 182 4.14 -15.47 -5.68
C GLN A 182 4.71 -15.45 -4.24
N LEU A 183 4.36 -16.45 -3.41
CA LEU A 183 4.76 -16.55 -2.01
C LEU A 183 6.17 -17.15 -1.83
N GLY A 184 6.72 -17.80 -2.86
CA GLY A 184 8.07 -18.38 -2.79
C GLY A 184 8.19 -19.61 -1.90
N THR A 185 7.08 -20.26 -1.53
CA THR A 185 7.05 -21.50 -0.75
C THR A 185 7.34 -22.75 -1.59
N GLY A 186 7.21 -22.64 -2.92
CA GLY A 186 7.27 -23.78 -3.83
C GLY A 186 5.92 -24.46 -4.06
N GLU A 187 4.87 -23.97 -3.41
CA GLU A 187 3.53 -24.57 -3.43
C GLU A 187 2.44 -23.53 -3.80
N GLU A 188 1.23 -24.00 -4.13
CA GLU A 188 0.10 -23.16 -4.56
C GLU A 188 -0.89 -22.82 -3.43
N GLU A 189 -0.70 -23.34 -2.21
CA GLU A 189 -1.64 -23.11 -1.11
C GLU A 189 -1.61 -21.66 -0.63
N ASP A 190 -2.79 -21.17 -0.26
CA ASP A 190 -2.95 -19.89 0.40
C ASP A 190 -2.29 -19.91 1.78
N ILE A 191 -1.52 -18.87 2.06
CA ILE A 191 -0.80 -18.71 3.32
C ILE A 191 -1.47 -17.62 4.15
N TRP A 192 -2.04 -18.02 5.29
CA TRP A 192 -2.88 -17.16 6.14
C TRP A 192 -2.12 -16.39 7.21
N SER A 193 -0.90 -16.82 7.52
CA SER A 193 0.05 -16.15 8.42
C SER A 193 1.38 -15.93 7.70
N PRO A 194 2.11 -14.84 7.96
CA PRO A 194 3.39 -14.56 7.29
C PRO A 194 4.38 -15.73 7.36
N VAL A 195 4.85 -16.18 6.19
CA VAL A 195 5.92 -17.18 6.09
C VAL A 195 7.19 -16.51 5.60
N GLU A 196 8.33 -16.90 6.19
CA GLU A 196 9.63 -16.43 5.72
C GLU A 196 9.95 -17.02 4.33
N MET A 197 10.27 -16.14 3.38
CA MET A 197 10.72 -16.55 2.05
C MET A 197 12.16 -17.04 2.14
N THR A 198 12.39 -18.29 1.75
CA THR A 198 13.71 -18.93 1.78
C THR A 198 14.09 -19.46 0.40
N GLY A 199 15.32 -19.95 0.25
CA GLY A 199 15.81 -20.57 -0.97
C GLY A 199 17.23 -20.13 -1.34
N LYS A 200 17.84 -20.86 -2.27
CA LYS A 200 19.26 -20.73 -2.63
C LYS A 200 19.69 -19.30 -3.01
N GLN A 201 18.81 -18.51 -3.61
CA GLN A 201 19.11 -17.13 -4.02
C GLN A 201 19.04 -16.11 -2.87
N LEU A 202 18.51 -16.50 -1.71
CA LEU A 202 18.41 -15.69 -0.50
C LEU A 202 19.44 -16.10 0.56
N GLU A 203 20.09 -17.25 0.42
CA GLU A 203 21.19 -17.69 1.27
C GLU A 203 22.33 -16.64 1.28
N ASN A 204 22.79 -16.27 2.48
CA ASN A 204 23.83 -15.25 2.68
C ASN A 204 23.54 -13.89 2.03
N ARG A 205 22.26 -13.58 1.78
CA ARG A 205 21.83 -12.28 1.26
C ARG A 205 20.91 -11.56 2.25
N ALA A 206 20.79 -10.27 2.06
CA ALA A 206 19.78 -9.43 2.68
C ALA A 206 18.83 -8.92 1.59
N VAL A 207 17.53 -9.06 1.82
CA VAL A 207 16.51 -8.45 0.99
C VAL A 207 16.47 -6.95 1.28
N LEU A 208 16.59 -6.14 0.24
CA LEU A 208 16.57 -4.69 0.30
C LEU A 208 15.19 -4.14 -0.02
N ALA A 209 14.48 -4.76 -0.97
CA ALA A 209 13.15 -4.34 -1.37
C ALA A 209 12.38 -5.50 -2.00
N VAL A 210 11.06 -5.39 -1.96
CA VAL A 210 10.12 -6.31 -2.60
C VAL A 210 9.05 -5.50 -3.33
N SER A 211 8.68 -5.94 -4.53
CA SER A 211 7.55 -5.42 -5.30
C SER A 211 6.83 -6.58 -5.97
N SER A 212 5.51 -6.46 -6.13
CA SER A 212 4.69 -7.54 -6.68
C SER A 212 3.60 -7.00 -7.58
N GLY A 213 3.31 -7.76 -8.63
CA GLY A 213 2.28 -7.45 -9.61
C GLY A 213 1.07 -8.40 -9.52
N GLY A 214 0.46 -8.65 -10.67
CA GLY A 214 -0.68 -9.57 -10.77
C GLY A 214 -0.31 -11.03 -10.56
N GLN A 215 0.81 -11.48 -11.14
CA GLN A 215 1.19 -12.90 -11.21
C GLN A 215 2.68 -13.16 -10.93
N HIS A 216 3.44 -12.14 -10.54
CA HIS A 216 4.86 -12.30 -10.24
C HIS A 216 5.30 -11.35 -9.13
N THR A 217 6.46 -11.65 -8.55
CA THR A 217 7.09 -10.87 -7.48
C THR A 217 8.57 -10.70 -7.80
N VAL A 218 9.10 -9.51 -7.51
CA VAL A 218 10.49 -9.14 -7.72
C VAL A 218 11.12 -8.76 -6.38
N LEU A 219 12.28 -9.34 -6.09
CA LEU A 219 13.10 -9.01 -4.93
C LEU A 219 14.38 -8.32 -5.38
N LEU A 220 14.76 -7.25 -4.69
CA LEU A 220 16.10 -6.66 -4.76
C LEU A 220 16.90 -7.16 -3.56
N VAL A 221 18.06 -7.77 -3.82
CA VAL A 221 18.89 -8.39 -2.78
C VAL A 221 20.34 -7.93 -2.88
N ARG A 222 21.06 -8.03 -1.77
CA ARG A 222 22.50 -7.78 -1.68
C ARG A 222 23.17 -8.89 -0.89
N ASP A 223 24.37 -9.29 -1.30
CA ASP A 223 25.19 -10.20 -0.51
C ASP A 223 25.47 -9.60 0.87
N ARG A 224 25.40 -10.42 1.92
CA ARG A 224 25.92 -10.06 3.22
C ARG A 224 27.44 -10.05 3.09
N GLN A 225 28.08 -8.93 3.42
CA GLN A 225 29.54 -8.88 3.49
C GLN A 225 29.98 -9.93 4.51
N GLN A 226 30.71 -10.94 4.04
CA GLN A 226 31.41 -11.86 4.92
C GLN A 226 32.55 -11.06 5.55
N SER A 227 32.64 -11.10 6.88
CA SER A 227 33.84 -10.69 7.61
C SER A 227 35.02 -11.59 7.23
#